data_AF-A0A3C0IPW4-F1
#
_entry.id   AF-A0A3C0IPW4-F1
#
_cell.length_a   1.000
_cell.length_b   1.000
_cell.length_c   1.000
_cell.angle_alpha   90.00
_cell.angle_beta   90.00
_cell.angle_gamma   90.00
#
_symmetry.space_group_name_H-M   'P 1'
#
loop_
_entity.id
_entity.type
_entity.pdbx_description
1 polymer ?
#
loop_
_entity_poly.entity_id
_entity_poly.type
_entity_poly.pdbx_seq_one_letter_code
_entity_poly.pdbx_strand_id
1 'polypeptide(L)'
;MTSFLWSYGWLFVLMLALILYKQVLRIFFGMVIVPEDKIGLVTKKFVLFGEPKALPDGRIIATKGEAGFQATTLAPGLYWWMWPWQYGIDMHSFTVIPEGKIGLVLSNDGAELPTGNILARKVECDNFQDTTAFLSNGGQKGRQTHVLTPGTYRINTFAFTVTIAEMTIINENKVGVVTTLDGEPLPSNQIAGRHIEGHNNFQDVDSFLVHGGNRGLQPQVILAGSYYINPWAIQIEEIWMTEVPIGNVGVVISYIGEEGTDLTGDGFKHGNIVSKGFKGVWMEPLGPGKYPVNKYTMKVELVPTTNLVLNWANARSEAHALDKNLSTITVRSKDGFPFNLDVAQIIHVPANEAPKVIARFGSMTNLVSQVLEPTIGNYFRNSAQDSDVISFLTTRKERQQAAKNHIKEVL
;
A
#
# COMPACT_ATOMS: atom_id res chain seq x y z
N MET A 1 12.09 87.15 10.11
CA MET A 1 11.53 85.77 10.08
C MET A 1 12.09 84.92 8.96
N THR A 2 12.39 85.47 7.78
CA THR A 2 12.94 84.72 6.63
C THR A 2 14.37 84.22 6.83
N SER A 3 15.26 84.95 7.53
CA SER A 3 16.65 84.50 7.77
C SER A 3 16.77 83.37 8.80
N PHE A 4 15.85 83.29 9.78
CA PHE A 4 15.87 82.28 10.84
C PHE A 4 15.41 80.90 10.33
N LEU A 5 14.43 80.89 9.42
CA LEU A 5 13.99 79.68 8.71
C LEU A 5 15.07 79.15 7.76
N TRP A 6 15.88 80.02 7.16
CA TRP A 6 17.03 79.61 6.33
C TRP A 6 18.21 79.12 7.17
N SER A 7 18.48 79.70 8.35
CA SER A 7 19.62 79.31 9.19
C SER A 7 19.36 78.09 10.07
N TYR A 8 18.11 77.76 10.40
CA TYR A 8 17.75 76.62 11.26
C TYR A 8 16.78 75.62 10.60
N GLY A 9 16.37 75.82 9.36
CA GLY A 9 15.49 74.89 8.63
C GLY A 9 16.07 73.48 8.51
N TRP A 10 17.41 73.35 8.49
CA TRP A 10 18.09 72.05 8.50
C TRP A 10 17.87 71.27 9.81
N LEU A 11 17.66 71.94 10.95
CA LEU A 11 17.30 71.26 12.21
C LEU A 11 15.91 70.63 12.13
N PHE A 12 14.97 71.29 11.46
CA PHE A 12 13.64 70.72 11.23
C PHE A 12 13.71 69.51 10.30
N VAL A 13 14.52 69.58 9.24
CA VAL A 13 14.77 68.45 8.33
C VAL A 13 15.45 67.29 9.06
N LEU A 14 16.45 67.56 9.91
CA LEU A 14 17.11 66.54 10.72
C LEU A 14 16.15 65.91 11.75
N MET A 15 15.32 66.72 12.41
CA MET A 15 14.31 66.22 13.36
C MET A 15 13.27 65.36 12.63
N LEU A 16 12.81 65.78 11.45
CA LEU A 16 11.88 65.00 10.64
C LEU A 16 12.51 63.71 10.12
N ALA A 17 13.77 63.76 9.68
CA ALA A 17 14.54 62.58 9.26
C ALA A 17 14.80 61.61 10.43
N LEU A 18 15.02 62.13 11.64
CA LEU A 18 15.16 61.33 12.86
C LEU A 18 13.83 60.66 13.25
N ILE A 19 12.70 61.36 13.12
CA ILE A 19 11.38 60.81 13.42
C ILE A 19 10.98 59.74 12.37
N LEU A 20 11.26 60.01 11.10
CA LEU A 20 10.93 59.13 9.96
C LEU A 20 12.11 58.24 9.53
N TYR A 21 13.07 57.99 10.43
CA TYR A 21 14.32 57.33 10.06
C TYR A 21 14.10 55.97 9.39
N LYS A 22 13.08 55.19 9.83
CA LYS A 22 12.73 53.90 9.20
C LYS A 22 12.28 54.08 7.74
N GLN A 23 11.47 55.10 7.46
CA GLN A 23 10.99 55.41 6.11
C GLN A 23 12.12 55.96 5.24
N VAL A 24 12.97 56.84 5.78
CA VAL A 24 14.15 57.37 5.08
C VAL A 24 15.10 56.22 4.73
N LEU A 25 15.41 55.34 5.69
CA LEU A 25 16.26 54.16 5.46
C LEU A 25 15.64 53.19 4.46
N ARG A 26 14.32 52.98 4.48
CA ARG A 26 13.63 52.14 3.49
C ARG A 26 13.68 52.73 2.08
N ILE A 27 13.41 54.03 1.94
CA ILE A 27 13.25 54.67 0.62
C ILE A 27 14.61 54.93 -0.03
N PHE A 28 15.58 55.50 0.71
CA PHE A 28 16.88 55.89 0.15
C PHE A 28 17.88 54.74 0.13
N PHE A 29 17.95 53.94 1.22
CA PHE A 29 18.94 52.87 1.35
C PHE A 29 18.37 51.47 1.06
N GLY A 30 17.07 51.36 0.77
CA GLY A 30 16.43 50.07 0.50
C GLY A 30 16.47 49.12 1.69
N MET A 31 16.44 49.65 2.92
CA MET A 31 16.57 48.85 4.13
C MET A 31 15.32 47.97 4.37
N VAL A 32 15.54 46.69 4.66
CA VAL A 32 14.49 45.70 4.97
C VAL A 32 14.89 44.94 6.21
N ILE A 33 13.96 44.77 7.14
CA ILE A 33 14.15 43.88 8.28
C ILE A 33 13.12 42.76 8.12
N VAL A 34 13.62 41.54 7.95
CA VAL A 34 12.79 40.33 7.94
C VAL A 34 12.73 39.81 9.38
N PRO A 35 11.53 39.71 9.98
CA PRO A 35 11.35 39.15 11.32
C PRO A 35 11.83 37.70 11.43
N GLU A 36 12.14 37.26 12.66
CA GLU A 36 12.66 35.91 12.95
C GLU A 36 11.68 34.77 12.62
N ASP A 37 10.37 35.05 12.63
CA ASP A 37 9.28 34.10 12.36
C ASP A 37 8.80 34.09 10.90
N LYS A 38 9.46 34.86 10.02
CA LYS A 38 9.03 35.10 8.64
C LYS A 38 10.13 34.91 7.62
N ILE A 39 9.69 34.61 6.41
CA ILE A 39 10.50 34.61 5.20
C ILE A 39 10.08 35.78 4.31
N GLY A 40 11.05 36.51 3.76
CA GLY A 40 10.78 37.59 2.81
C GLY A 40 10.76 37.05 1.39
N LEU A 41 9.59 36.96 0.77
CA LEU A 41 9.46 36.59 -0.63
C LEU A 41 9.72 37.83 -1.49
N VAL A 42 10.57 37.70 -2.50
CA VAL A 42 11.04 38.85 -3.28
C VAL A 42 10.38 38.85 -4.65
N THR A 43 9.81 39.99 -5.02
CA THR A 43 9.29 40.24 -6.37
C THR A 43 10.09 41.39 -6.98
N LYS A 44 10.79 41.14 -8.09
CA LYS A 44 11.55 42.19 -8.80
C LYS A 44 10.69 42.79 -9.90
N LYS A 45 10.35 44.07 -9.79
CA LYS A 45 9.44 44.75 -10.72
C LYS A 45 10.07 44.98 -12.10
N PHE A 46 11.36 45.29 -12.15
CA PHE A 46 12.11 45.50 -13.39
C PHE A 46 13.62 45.33 -13.20
N VAL A 47 14.32 45.13 -14.32
CA VAL A 47 15.79 44.98 -14.38
C VAL A 47 16.39 46.22 -15.05
N LEU A 48 17.25 46.94 -14.33
CA LEU A 48 17.96 48.12 -14.85
C LEU A 48 19.21 47.74 -15.65
N PHE A 49 19.94 46.72 -15.19
CA PHE A 49 21.22 46.27 -15.75
C PHE A 49 21.30 44.74 -15.73
N GLY A 50 21.77 44.12 -16.81
CA GLY A 50 21.93 42.67 -16.96
C GLY A 50 20.95 42.01 -17.95
N GLU A 51 21.38 40.91 -18.55
CA GLU A 51 20.55 39.97 -19.33
C GLU A 51 20.52 38.62 -18.60
N PRO A 52 19.38 37.92 -18.56
CA PRO A 52 18.10 38.20 -19.23
C PRO A 52 17.19 39.19 -18.47
N LYS A 53 16.49 40.05 -19.22
CA LYS A 53 15.61 41.09 -18.65
C LYS A 53 14.19 40.59 -18.36
N ALA A 54 13.77 39.51 -19.02
CA ALA A 54 12.43 38.93 -18.91
C ALA A 54 12.54 37.42 -18.68
N LEU A 55 11.54 36.87 -18.00
CA LEU A 55 11.37 35.44 -17.80
C LEU A 55 11.14 34.73 -19.15
N PRO A 56 11.72 33.54 -19.37
CA PRO A 56 11.36 32.69 -20.51
C PRO A 56 9.88 32.31 -20.48
N ASP A 57 9.27 32.17 -21.65
CA ASP A 57 7.87 31.74 -21.77
C ASP A 57 7.62 30.42 -21.02
N GLY A 58 6.54 30.37 -20.24
CA GLY A 58 6.14 29.21 -19.44
C GLY A 58 6.80 29.10 -18.05
N ARG A 59 7.70 30.00 -17.69
CA ARG A 59 8.27 30.13 -16.33
C ARG A 59 7.59 31.26 -15.56
N ILE A 60 7.47 31.09 -14.24
CA ILE A 60 6.89 32.10 -13.33
C ILE A 60 7.87 32.56 -12.24
N ILE A 61 8.91 31.77 -11.96
CA ILE A 61 9.94 32.04 -10.97
C ILE A 61 11.27 32.37 -11.66
N ALA A 62 11.79 33.55 -11.32
CA ALA A 62 13.07 34.05 -11.80
C ALA A 62 14.23 33.48 -10.97
N THR A 63 15.15 32.80 -11.64
CA THR A 63 16.35 32.21 -11.02
C THR A 63 17.61 33.03 -11.28
N LYS A 64 17.64 33.80 -12.38
CA LYS A 64 18.81 34.58 -12.83
C LYS A 64 18.69 36.07 -12.53
N GLY A 65 17.80 36.47 -11.63
CA GLY A 65 17.57 37.88 -11.31
C GLY A 65 16.74 38.65 -12.35
N GLU A 66 15.97 37.93 -13.18
CA GLU A 66 15.00 38.47 -14.14
C GLU A 66 13.88 39.24 -13.42
N ALA A 67 13.07 40.00 -14.16
CA ALA A 67 11.85 40.59 -13.59
C ALA A 67 10.82 39.48 -13.28
N GLY A 68 10.14 39.59 -12.12
CA GLY A 68 9.14 38.61 -11.65
C GLY A 68 9.38 38.13 -10.22
N PHE A 69 8.63 37.10 -9.82
CA PHE A 69 8.81 36.42 -8.53
C PHE A 69 10.18 35.76 -8.48
N GLN A 70 10.99 36.04 -7.46
CA GLN A 70 12.35 35.50 -7.36
C GLN A 70 12.35 34.12 -6.70
N ALA A 71 13.26 33.25 -7.14
CA ALA A 71 13.54 31.97 -6.49
C ALA A 71 14.17 32.20 -5.11
N THR A 72 15.15 33.11 -5.03
CA THR A 72 15.86 33.42 -3.79
C THR A 72 14.99 34.23 -2.85
N THR A 73 14.75 33.68 -1.67
CA THR A 73 14.03 34.32 -0.57
C THR A 73 14.99 34.96 0.43
N LEU A 74 14.50 35.92 1.20
CA LEU A 74 15.25 36.51 2.32
C LEU A 74 14.99 35.73 3.61
N ALA A 75 16.05 35.19 4.21
CA ALA A 75 16.01 34.68 5.57
C ALA A 75 15.84 35.84 6.58
N PRO A 76 15.46 35.57 7.84
CA PRO A 76 15.44 36.59 8.89
C PRO A 76 16.74 37.38 8.98
N GLY A 77 16.64 38.71 9.08
CA GLY A 77 17.82 39.59 9.12
C GLY A 77 17.60 40.95 8.50
N LEU A 78 18.68 41.74 8.48
CA LEU A 78 18.74 43.08 7.92
C LEU A 78 19.34 43.05 6.52
N TYR A 79 18.60 43.55 5.54
CA TYR A 79 19.03 43.67 4.14
C TYR A 79 19.03 45.13 3.70
N TRP A 80 19.93 45.44 2.78
CA TRP A 80 20.12 46.76 2.20
C TRP A 80 19.96 46.70 0.68
N TRP A 81 19.85 47.84 0.00
CA TRP A 81 19.71 47.95 -1.46
C TRP A 81 18.45 47.30 -2.05
N MET A 82 17.43 47.04 -1.23
CA MET A 82 16.13 46.53 -1.68
C MET A 82 15.10 47.66 -1.77
N TRP A 83 15.31 48.56 -2.74
CA TRP A 83 14.47 49.74 -2.89
C TRP A 83 13.02 49.39 -3.22
N PRO A 84 12.01 50.01 -2.57
CA PRO A 84 10.58 49.67 -2.76
C PRO A 84 10.05 49.93 -4.18
N TRP A 85 10.72 50.82 -4.92
CA TRP A 85 10.40 51.08 -6.32
C TRP A 85 10.89 49.96 -7.25
N GLN A 86 11.93 49.20 -6.88
CA GLN A 86 12.47 48.07 -7.67
C GLN A 86 11.98 46.71 -7.17
N TYR A 87 11.90 46.53 -5.85
CA TYR A 87 11.59 45.25 -5.20
C TYR A 87 10.30 45.36 -4.36
N GLY A 88 9.39 44.41 -4.56
CA GLY A 88 8.33 44.05 -3.62
C GLY A 88 8.84 42.97 -2.68
N ILE A 89 8.50 43.08 -1.40
CA ILE A 89 8.89 42.09 -0.39
C ILE A 89 7.67 41.74 0.41
N ASP A 90 7.20 40.51 0.23
CA ASP A 90 6.02 39.97 0.88
C ASP A 90 6.47 39.06 2.02
N MET A 91 6.10 39.42 3.25
CA MET A 91 6.54 38.71 4.45
C MET A 91 5.56 37.59 4.76
N HIS A 92 5.98 36.34 4.55
CA HIS A 92 5.17 35.16 4.80
C HIS A 92 5.67 34.45 6.06
N SER A 93 4.76 33.87 6.84
CA SER A 93 5.14 33.03 7.97
C SER A 93 5.75 31.73 7.50
N PHE A 94 6.62 31.12 8.30
CA PHE A 94 7.17 29.80 7.98
C PHE A 94 6.08 28.74 7.85
N THR A 95 6.30 27.77 6.97
CA THR A 95 5.39 26.64 6.81
C THR A 95 5.66 25.65 7.95
N VAL A 96 4.69 25.52 8.85
CA VAL A 96 4.76 24.59 9.98
C VAL A 96 3.93 23.35 9.65
N ILE A 97 4.55 22.19 9.71
CA ILE A 97 3.89 20.89 9.60
C ILE A 97 3.76 20.32 11.01
N PRO A 98 2.54 20.20 11.55
CA PRO A 98 2.31 19.66 12.88
C PRO A 98 2.78 18.21 13.01
N GLU A 99 3.04 17.78 14.24
CA GLU A 99 3.23 16.36 14.55
C GLU A 99 1.99 15.54 14.16
N GLY A 100 2.21 14.28 13.76
CA GLY A 100 1.15 13.41 13.26
C GLY A 100 0.71 13.69 11.82
N LYS A 101 1.30 14.69 11.14
CA LYS A 101 0.93 15.11 9.79
C LYS A 101 2.12 15.10 8.84
N ILE A 102 1.82 15.17 7.55
CA ILE A 102 2.80 15.31 6.46
C ILE A 102 2.46 16.52 5.61
N GLY A 103 3.48 17.15 5.03
CA GLY A 103 3.31 18.22 4.04
C GLY A 103 3.44 17.67 2.62
N LEU A 104 2.38 17.81 1.84
CA LEU A 104 2.34 17.50 0.42
C LEU A 104 2.69 18.75 -0.38
N VAL A 105 3.68 18.66 -1.25
CA VAL A 105 4.20 19.80 -2.00
C VAL A 105 3.71 19.75 -3.44
N LEU A 106 3.09 20.83 -3.89
CA LEU A 106 2.77 21.07 -5.29
C LEU A 106 3.65 22.20 -5.81
N SER A 107 4.44 21.93 -6.85
CA SER A 107 5.28 22.94 -7.49
C SER A 107 4.50 23.69 -8.56
N ASN A 108 4.51 25.01 -8.50
CA ASN A 108 3.85 25.89 -9.46
C ASN A 108 4.71 26.14 -10.71
N ASP A 109 6.03 25.93 -10.61
CA ASP A 109 7.01 26.09 -11.70
C ASP A 109 7.93 24.88 -11.78
N GLY A 110 8.54 24.65 -12.93
CA GLY A 110 9.40 23.52 -13.20
C GLY A 110 9.36 23.09 -14.66
N ALA A 111 10.16 22.08 -14.99
CA ALA A 111 9.99 21.32 -16.21
C ALA A 111 8.60 20.66 -16.24
N GLU A 112 8.08 20.38 -17.42
CA GLU A 112 6.81 19.66 -17.55
C GLU A 112 6.95 18.20 -17.10
N LEU A 113 5.87 17.63 -16.55
CA LEU A 113 5.86 16.20 -16.26
C LEU A 113 5.96 15.42 -17.58
N PRO A 114 6.81 14.37 -17.63
CA PRO A 114 6.78 13.41 -18.72
C PRO A 114 5.37 12.83 -18.89
N THR A 115 4.97 12.61 -20.14
CA THR A 115 3.67 12.02 -20.46
C THR A 115 3.51 10.65 -19.79
N GLY A 116 2.39 10.43 -19.10
CA GLY A 116 2.07 9.16 -18.45
C GLY A 116 2.38 9.10 -16.95
N ASN A 117 3.15 10.05 -16.43
CA ASN A 117 3.42 10.23 -15.00
C ASN A 117 2.40 11.19 -14.38
N ILE A 118 2.03 10.96 -13.12
CA ILE A 118 1.13 11.85 -12.37
C ILE A 118 1.86 12.64 -11.27
N LEU A 119 3.05 12.20 -10.86
CA LEU A 119 3.89 12.85 -9.87
C LEU A 119 5.24 13.27 -10.45
N ALA A 120 5.73 14.41 -9.94
CA ALA A 120 7.04 14.95 -10.19
C ALA A 120 8.11 14.23 -9.34
N ARG A 121 9.25 13.94 -9.96
CA ARG A 121 10.37 13.24 -9.32
C ARG A 121 11.05 14.10 -8.25
N LYS A 122 11.62 13.42 -7.25
CA LYS A 122 12.38 14.10 -6.19
C LYS A 122 13.64 14.72 -6.78
N VAL A 123 13.95 15.93 -6.34
CA VAL A 123 15.16 16.65 -6.69
C VAL A 123 15.81 17.17 -5.41
N GLU A 124 17.15 17.13 -5.36
CA GLU A 124 17.91 17.65 -4.24
C GLU A 124 17.80 19.18 -4.18
N CYS A 125 17.09 19.69 -3.15
CA CYS A 125 16.74 21.10 -2.99
C CYS A 125 16.48 21.51 -1.53
N ASP A 126 17.10 20.82 -0.57
CA ASP A 126 16.91 21.04 0.88
C ASP A 126 15.43 21.08 1.29
N ASN A 127 14.68 20.03 0.96
CA ASN A 127 13.25 19.91 1.26
C ASN A 127 12.41 21.11 0.77
N PHE A 128 12.63 21.53 -0.48
CA PHE A 128 11.93 22.65 -1.14
C PHE A 128 12.18 24.03 -0.49
N GLN A 129 13.16 24.16 0.40
CA GLN A 129 13.58 25.45 0.94
C GLN A 129 14.47 26.22 -0.04
N ASP A 130 15.26 25.51 -0.86
CA ASP A 130 16.04 26.13 -1.93
C ASP A 130 15.33 25.99 -3.29
N THR A 131 14.58 27.04 -3.64
CA THR A 131 13.87 27.11 -4.92
C THR A 131 14.84 27.16 -6.11
N THR A 132 16.02 27.77 -5.92
CA THR A 132 17.01 27.91 -7.00
C THR A 132 17.63 26.55 -7.31
N ALA A 133 18.01 25.80 -6.27
CA ALA A 133 18.48 24.42 -6.41
C ALA A 133 17.41 23.53 -7.07
N PHE A 134 16.14 23.63 -6.63
CA PHE A 134 15.05 22.86 -7.23
C PHE A 134 14.92 23.09 -8.75
N LEU A 135 14.86 24.36 -9.18
CA LEU A 135 14.66 24.68 -10.59
C LEU A 135 15.91 24.40 -11.45
N SER A 136 17.11 24.59 -10.90
CA SER A 136 18.37 24.33 -11.61
C SER A 136 18.67 22.84 -11.76
N ASN A 137 18.28 22.02 -10.79
CA ASN A 137 18.46 20.56 -10.83
C ASN A 137 17.34 19.82 -11.59
N GLY A 138 16.49 20.53 -12.35
CA GLY A 138 15.47 19.93 -13.21
C GLY A 138 14.15 19.62 -12.50
N GLY A 139 13.83 20.32 -11.41
CA GLY A 139 12.55 20.23 -10.72
C GLY A 139 11.36 20.38 -11.66
N GLN A 140 10.33 19.55 -11.45
CA GLN A 140 9.17 19.42 -12.32
C GLN A 140 7.94 20.11 -11.69
N LYS A 141 7.11 20.78 -12.52
CA LYS A 141 5.89 21.47 -12.08
C LYS A 141 4.80 20.45 -11.73
N GLY A 142 4.05 20.59 -10.65
CA GLY A 142 2.97 19.68 -10.26
C GLY A 142 3.17 19.00 -8.90
N ARG A 143 2.39 17.95 -8.63
CA ARG A 143 2.42 17.20 -7.36
C ARG A 143 3.75 16.47 -7.22
N GLN A 144 4.45 16.66 -6.11
CA GLN A 144 5.76 16.05 -5.88
C GLN A 144 5.63 14.66 -5.23
N THR A 145 6.59 13.79 -5.52
CA THR A 145 6.76 12.48 -4.85
C THR A 145 7.22 12.64 -3.41
N HIS A 146 8.21 13.52 -3.18
CA HIS A 146 8.77 13.79 -1.86
C HIS A 146 7.78 14.52 -0.94
N VAL A 147 7.67 14.05 0.31
CA VAL A 147 6.82 14.64 1.34
C VAL A 147 7.67 15.31 2.40
N LEU A 148 7.11 16.34 3.02
CA LEU A 148 7.73 17.02 4.14
C LEU A 148 7.30 16.39 5.47
N THR A 149 8.26 16.07 6.32
CA THR A 149 8.02 15.56 7.68
C THR A 149 7.60 16.69 8.63
N PRO A 150 7.07 16.37 9.83
CA PRO A 150 6.80 17.38 10.85
C PRO A 150 8.01 18.27 11.12
N GLY A 151 7.78 19.58 11.21
CA GLY A 151 8.85 20.57 11.32
C GLY A 151 8.45 21.95 10.81
N THR A 152 9.39 22.88 10.86
CA THR A 152 9.21 24.24 10.34
C THR A 152 10.13 24.46 9.16
N TYR A 153 9.55 24.88 8.03
CA TYR A 153 10.25 25.03 6.75
C TYR A 153 10.11 26.44 6.20
N ARG A 154 11.20 26.92 5.59
CA ARG A 154 11.27 28.21 4.91
C ARG A 154 10.96 28.04 3.43
N ILE A 155 9.69 27.91 3.09
CA ILE A 155 9.25 27.59 1.73
C ILE A 155 8.84 28.86 0.98
N ASN A 156 9.32 28.98 -0.26
CA ASN A 156 8.88 30.02 -1.17
C ASN A 156 7.47 29.73 -1.68
N THR A 157 6.45 30.39 -1.12
CA THR A 157 5.06 30.10 -1.48
C THR A 157 4.66 30.58 -2.87
N PHE A 158 5.51 31.34 -3.57
CA PHE A 158 5.29 31.62 -4.99
C PHE A 158 5.61 30.39 -5.84
N ALA A 159 6.68 29.67 -5.50
CA ALA A 159 7.11 28.48 -6.22
C ALA A 159 6.37 27.21 -5.79
N PHE A 160 6.02 27.10 -4.51
CA PHE A 160 5.46 25.87 -3.94
C PHE A 160 4.20 26.13 -3.14
N THR A 161 3.23 25.24 -3.29
CA THR A 161 2.01 25.18 -2.49
C THR A 161 2.08 23.95 -1.60
N VAL A 162 2.02 24.14 -0.27
CA VAL A 162 2.06 23.04 0.70
C VAL A 162 0.66 22.76 1.23
N THR A 163 0.21 21.51 1.13
CA THR A 163 -1.05 21.02 1.69
C THR A 163 -0.74 20.05 2.82
N ILE A 164 -1.37 20.21 3.97
CA ILE A 164 -1.17 19.32 5.11
C ILE A 164 -2.13 18.12 4.98
N ALA A 165 -1.60 16.92 5.12
CA ALA A 165 -2.36 15.67 5.17
C ALA A 165 -2.04 14.89 6.44
N GLU A 166 -2.95 14.02 6.87
CA GLU A 166 -2.72 13.13 8.01
C GLU A 166 -1.69 12.06 7.65
N MET A 167 -0.86 11.67 8.62
CA MET A 167 0.04 10.53 8.43
C MET A 167 -0.75 9.21 8.37
N THR A 168 -0.19 8.20 7.73
CA THR A 168 -0.82 6.88 7.71
C THR A 168 -0.49 6.13 8.99
N ILE A 169 -1.52 5.68 9.71
CA ILE A 169 -1.37 4.85 10.92
C ILE A 169 -2.06 3.52 10.66
N ILE A 170 -1.31 2.43 10.69
CA ILE A 170 -1.87 1.07 10.59
C ILE A 170 -1.99 0.51 12.01
N ASN A 171 -3.22 0.20 12.39
CA ASN A 171 -3.55 -0.31 13.70
C ASN A 171 -2.95 -1.70 13.96
N GLU A 172 -2.76 -2.04 15.24
CA GLU A 172 -2.34 -3.39 15.64
C GLU A 172 -3.31 -4.47 15.13
N ASN A 173 -2.78 -5.67 14.85
CA ASN A 173 -3.52 -6.80 14.25
C ASN A 173 -4.12 -6.53 12.87
N LYS A 174 -3.83 -5.38 12.27
CA LYS A 174 -4.18 -5.07 10.88
C LYS A 174 -2.94 -5.01 10.00
N VAL A 175 -3.20 -5.06 8.71
CA VAL A 175 -2.22 -4.99 7.65
C VAL A 175 -2.72 -4.02 6.58
N GLY A 176 -1.84 -3.15 6.10
CA GLY A 176 -2.13 -2.20 5.04
C GLY A 176 -1.90 -2.84 3.69
N VAL A 177 -2.97 -3.02 2.91
CA VAL A 177 -2.89 -3.36 1.49
C VAL A 177 -2.58 -2.09 0.72
N VAL A 178 -1.55 -2.14 -0.10
CA VAL A 178 -1.02 -0.98 -0.83
C VAL A 178 -1.51 -1.01 -2.27
N THR A 179 -2.04 0.12 -2.74
CA THR A 179 -2.32 0.38 -4.15
C THR A 179 -1.57 1.63 -4.58
N THR A 180 -0.70 1.52 -5.57
CA THR A 180 0.04 2.65 -6.14
C THR A 180 -0.76 3.29 -7.27
N LEU A 181 -0.72 4.63 -7.34
CA LEU A 181 -1.44 5.42 -8.34
C LEU A 181 -0.53 5.87 -9.50
N ASP A 182 0.79 5.86 -9.27
CA ASP A 182 1.80 6.19 -10.27
C ASP A 182 2.77 5.02 -10.49
N GLY A 183 3.45 5.04 -11.64
CA GLY A 183 4.41 4.01 -12.07
C GLY A 183 4.08 3.37 -13.40
N GLU A 184 4.87 2.36 -13.76
CA GLU A 184 4.66 1.60 -15.00
C GLU A 184 3.33 0.85 -14.96
N PRO A 185 2.65 0.62 -16.10
CA PRO A 185 1.46 -0.23 -16.11
C PRO A 185 1.78 -1.64 -15.57
N LEU A 186 0.76 -2.30 -15.01
CA LEU A 186 0.91 -3.69 -14.59
C LEU A 186 1.31 -4.58 -15.78
N PRO A 187 2.18 -5.58 -15.58
CA PRO A 187 2.46 -6.59 -16.59
C PRO A 187 1.17 -7.28 -17.04
N SER A 188 1.08 -7.61 -18.33
CA SER A 188 -0.04 -8.39 -18.85
C SER A 188 -0.17 -9.72 -18.10
N ASN A 189 -1.41 -10.11 -17.79
CA ASN A 189 -1.77 -11.32 -17.02
C ASN A 189 -1.37 -11.32 -15.53
N GLN A 190 -0.98 -10.17 -14.96
CA GLN A 190 -0.79 -10.03 -13.51
C GLN A 190 -1.85 -9.11 -12.91
N ILE A 191 -2.27 -9.41 -11.67
CA ILE A 191 -3.25 -8.62 -10.91
C ILE A 191 -2.58 -7.67 -9.90
N ALA A 192 -1.27 -7.81 -9.69
CA ALA A 192 -0.47 -6.98 -8.79
C ALA A 192 0.88 -6.65 -9.43
N GLY A 193 1.51 -5.59 -8.93
CA GLY A 193 2.84 -5.15 -9.35
C GLY A 193 3.93 -6.14 -8.96
N ARG A 194 5.14 -5.88 -9.47
CA ARG A 194 6.34 -6.62 -9.06
C ARG A 194 6.72 -6.25 -7.63
N HIS A 195 7.41 -7.16 -6.95
CA HIS A 195 8.04 -6.83 -5.68
C HIS A 195 9.29 -5.97 -5.95
N ILE A 196 9.32 -4.79 -5.35
CA ILE A 196 10.43 -3.84 -5.44
C ILE A 196 10.98 -3.66 -4.01
N GLU A 197 12.28 -3.48 -3.87
CA GLU A 197 12.93 -3.22 -2.59
C GLU A 197 13.51 -1.80 -2.53
N GLY A 198 13.99 -1.36 -1.36
CA GLY A 198 14.72 -0.10 -1.21
C GLY A 198 13.86 1.17 -1.04
N HIS A 199 12.53 1.08 -1.09
CA HIS A 199 11.61 2.23 -0.96
C HIS A 199 11.05 2.45 0.46
N ASN A 200 11.65 1.82 1.48
CA ASN A 200 11.30 1.98 2.90
C ASN A 200 9.78 1.91 3.20
N ASN A 201 9.13 0.80 2.83
CA ASN A 201 7.68 0.60 2.97
C ASN A 201 6.85 1.69 2.28
N PHE A 202 7.31 2.13 1.11
CA PHE A 202 6.65 3.10 0.24
C PHE A 202 6.67 4.55 0.75
N GLN A 203 7.46 4.83 1.78
CA GLN A 203 7.72 6.20 2.22
C GLN A 203 8.63 6.94 1.23
N ASP A 204 9.51 6.22 0.52
CA ASP A 204 10.28 6.76 -0.59
C ASP A 204 9.69 6.32 -1.93
N VAL A 205 8.67 7.06 -2.37
CA VAL A 205 7.98 6.83 -3.65
C VAL A 205 8.94 6.98 -4.83
N ASP A 206 9.91 7.88 -4.74
CA ASP A 206 10.81 8.12 -5.85
C ASP A 206 11.68 6.89 -6.12
N SER A 207 12.28 6.33 -5.07
CA SER A 207 12.99 5.05 -5.14
C SER A 207 12.12 3.92 -5.68
N PHE A 208 10.86 3.80 -5.25
CA PHE A 208 9.93 2.80 -5.79
C PHE A 208 9.75 2.94 -7.31
N LEU A 209 9.52 4.17 -7.77
CA LEU A 209 9.30 4.46 -9.18
C LEU A 209 10.59 4.35 -10.02
N VAL A 210 11.77 4.66 -9.46
CA VAL A 210 13.07 4.51 -10.17
C VAL A 210 13.38 3.04 -10.43
N HIS A 211 13.04 2.15 -9.51
CA HIS A 211 13.26 0.70 -9.65
C HIS A 211 12.19 -0.01 -10.50
N GLY A 212 11.38 0.72 -11.28
CA GLY A 212 10.36 0.14 -12.16
C GLY A 212 9.09 -0.29 -11.44
N GLY A 213 8.74 0.39 -10.35
CA GLY A 213 7.48 0.17 -9.64
C GLY A 213 6.26 0.31 -10.55
N ASN A 214 5.31 -0.60 -10.40
CA ASN A 214 4.09 -0.60 -11.19
C ASN A 214 2.97 0.19 -10.49
N ARG A 215 2.09 0.82 -11.25
CA ARG A 215 0.80 1.36 -10.76
C ARG A 215 -0.19 0.21 -10.53
N GLY A 216 -1.02 0.29 -9.49
CA GLY A 216 -2.02 -0.70 -9.12
C GLY A 216 -1.73 -1.42 -7.80
N LEU A 217 -2.42 -2.53 -7.57
CA LEU A 217 -2.28 -3.34 -6.35
C LEU A 217 -0.83 -3.82 -6.19
N GLN A 218 -0.27 -3.72 -5.00
CA GLN A 218 1.07 -4.20 -4.70
C GLN A 218 1.05 -5.52 -3.92
N PRO A 219 2.00 -6.44 -4.17
CA PRO A 219 2.10 -7.70 -3.44
C PRO A 219 2.55 -7.49 -1.99
N GLN A 220 3.41 -6.49 -1.78
CA GLN A 220 3.90 -6.13 -0.46
C GLN A 220 2.80 -5.46 0.36
N VAL A 221 2.74 -5.83 1.63
CA VAL A 221 1.87 -5.24 2.63
C VAL A 221 2.67 -4.44 3.64
N ILE A 222 2.03 -3.46 4.28
CA ILE A 222 2.62 -2.66 5.34
C ILE A 222 2.07 -3.15 6.69
N LEU A 223 2.96 -3.35 7.66
CA LEU A 223 2.60 -3.81 9.00
C LEU A 223 2.15 -2.65 9.90
N ALA A 224 1.61 -2.97 11.07
CA ALA A 224 1.21 -1.99 12.07
C ALA A 224 2.35 -1.00 12.37
N GLY A 225 2.00 0.28 12.45
CA GLY A 225 2.97 1.36 12.61
C GLY A 225 2.51 2.68 12.01
N SER A 226 3.40 3.67 12.11
CA SER A 226 3.20 5.05 11.72
C SER A 226 4.11 5.40 10.55
N TYR A 227 3.53 5.83 9.43
CA TYR A 227 4.25 6.00 8.17
C TYR A 227 3.94 7.35 7.49
N TYR A 228 4.97 7.96 6.91
CA TYR A 228 4.85 9.18 6.10
C TYR A 228 4.61 8.82 4.64
N ILE A 229 3.39 8.37 4.34
CA ILE A 229 3.00 7.94 2.99
C ILE A 229 2.37 9.08 2.22
N ASN A 230 2.80 9.30 0.98
CA ASN A 230 2.19 10.28 0.09
C ASN A 230 0.84 9.76 -0.46
N PRO A 231 -0.32 10.33 -0.06
CA PRO A 231 -1.63 9.87 -0.51
C PRO A 231 -1.91 10.17 -1.98
N TRP A 232 -1.12 11.05 -2.63
CA TRP A 232 -1.20 11.23 -4.08
C TRP A 232 -0.52 10.11 -4.86
N ALA A 233 0.41 9.38 -4.23
CA ALA A 233 1.12 8.27 -4.83
C ALA A 233 0.49 6.93 -4.48
N ILE A 234 0.01 6.78 -3.25
CA ILE A 234 -0.31 5.50 -2.65
C ILE A 234 -1.62 5.60 -1.87
N GLN A 235 -2.50 4.64 -2.12
CA GLN A 235 -3.68 4.40 -1.33
C GLN A 235 -3.48 3.15 -0.48
N ILE A 236 -3.84 3.24 0.81
CA ILE A 236 -3.71 2.13 1.76
C ILE A 236 -5.10 1.74 2.25
N GLU A 237 -5.40 0.46 2.18
CA GLU A 237 -6.59 -0.14 2.77
C GLU A 237 -6.19 -1.01 3.96
N GLU A 238 -6.73 -0.71 5.14
CA GLU A 238 -6.50 -1.52 6.34
C GLU A 238 -7.43 -2.74 6.38
N ILE A 239 -6.83 -3.94 6.39
CA ILE A 239 -7.55 -5.19 6.58
C ILE A 239 -7.04 -5.94 7.81
N TRP A 240 -7.87 -6.77 8.41
CA TRP A 240 -7.45 -7.67 9.49
C TRP A 240 -6.46 -8.71 8.99
N MET A 241 -5.42 -8.97 9.80
CA MET A 241 -4.49 -10.07 9.57
C MET A 241 -5.24 -11.41 9.47
N THR A 242 -4.68 -12.33 8.68
CA THR A 242 -5.24 -13.67 8.55
C THR A 242 -4.84 -14.49 9.76
N GLU A 243 -5.82 -14.95 10.53
CA GLU A 243 -5.62 -15.81 11.68
C GLU A 243 -5.80 -17.28 11.29
N VAL A 244 -4.81 -18.10 11.65
CA VAL A 244 -4.87 -19.55 11.56
C VAL A 244 -5.04 -20.08 12.99
N PRO A 245 -6.22 -20.64 13.35
CA PRO A 245 -6.47 -21.12 14.71
C PRO A 245 -5.66 -22.39 15.01
N ILE A 246 -5.51 -22.69 16.30
CA ILE A 246 -4.91 -23.94 16.76
C ILE A 246 -5.77 -25.12 16.30
N GLY A 247 -5.12 -26.19 15.84
CA GLY A 247 -5.81 -27.36 15.26
C GLY A 247 -6.11 -27.22 13.77
N ASN A 248 -5.69 -26.12 13.14
CA ASN A 248 -5.77 -25.89 11.71
C ASN A 248 -4.40 -25.51 11.13
N VAL A 249 -4.28 -25.68 9.83
CA VAL A 249 -3.22 -25.08 9.01
C VAL A 249 -3.84 -24.24 7.91
N GLY A 250 -3.19 -23.13 7.56
CA GLY A 250 -3.61 -22.24 6.48
C GLY A 250 -2.87 -22.58 5.19
N VAL A 251 -3.54 -23.20 4.23
CA VAL A 251 -2.99 -23.44 2.89
C VAL A 251 -3.11 -22.17 2.07
N VAL A 252 -2.00 -21.65 1.56
CA VAL A 252 -1.97 -20.41 0.78
C VAL A 252 -2.11 -20.72 -0.71
N ILE A 253 -3.04 -20.03 -1.35
CA ILE A 253 -3.24 -20.04 -2.80
C ILE A 253 -2.83 -18.66 -3.31
N SER A 254 -1.70 -18.59 -4.02
CA SER A 254 -1.20 -17.34 -4.61
C SER A 254 -1.72 -17.16 -6.03
N TYR A 255 -2.28 -15.99 -6.32
CA TYR A 255 -2.72 -15.60 -7.66
C TYR A 255 -1.66 -14.80 -8.44
N ILE A 256 -0.56 -14.47 -7.77
CA ILE A 256 0.54 -13.64 -8.28
C ILE A 256 1.86 -14.42 -8.27
N GLY A 257 2.84 -13.94 -9.04
CA GLY A 257 4.14 -14.57 -9.21
C GLY A 257 4.30 -15.26 -10.57
N GLU A 258 5.52 -15.74 -10.84
CA GLU A 258 5.81 -16.55 -12.00
C GLU A 258 5.12 -17.93 -11.89
N GLU A 259 4.90 -18.59 -13.02
CA GLU A 259 4.45 -19.97 -13.02
C GLU A 259 5.57 -20.85 -12.45
N GLY A 260 5.34 -21.42 -11.26
CA GLY A 260 6.31 -22.30 -10.61
C GLY A 260 6.35 -23.69 -11.27
N THR A 261 7.47 -24.38 -11.13
CA THR A 261 7.57 -25.81 -11.46
C THR A 261 6.79 -26.63 -10.44
N ASP A 262 5.96 -27.56 -10.91
CA ASP A 262 5.23 -28.46 -10.03
C ASP A 262 6.19 -29.35 -9.24
N LEU A 263 6.11 -29.27 -7.92
CA LEU A 263 6.99 -29.99 -7.00
C LEU A 263 6.48 -31.40 -6.64
N THR A 264 5.32 -31.81 -7.16
CA THR A 264 4.69 -33.10 -6.80
C THR A 264 5.13 -34.31 -7.63
N GLY A 265 5.94 -34.09 -8.68
CA GLY A 265 6.45 -35.14 -9.57
C GLY A 265 5.36 -35.75 -10.47
N ASP A 266 5.76 -36.67 -11.37
CA ASP A 266 4.88 -37.24 -12.43
C ASP A 266 3.64 -38.00 -11.91
N GLY A 267 3.59 -38.32 -10.61
CA GLY A 267 2.52 -39.08 -9.98
C GLY A 267 1.28 -38.27 -9.59
N PHE A 268 1.37 -36.94 -9.49
CA PHE A 268 0.26 -36.08 -9.08
C PHE A 268 -0.05 -35.07 -10.18
N LYS A 269 -1.20 -35.23 -10.84
CA LYS A 269 -1.61 -34.40 -11.99
C LYS A 269 -2.62 -33.30 -11.62
N HIS A 270 -2.80 -32.99 -10.34
CA HIS A 270 -3.95 -32.23 -9.85
C HIS A 270 -3.53 -30.89 -9.22
N GLY A 271 -3.45 -29.85 -10.06
CA GLY A 271 -3.13 -28.49 -9.61
C GLY A 271 -1.64 -28.28 -9.34
N ASN A 272 -1.13 -27.08 -9.64
CA ASN A 272 0.28 -26.78 -9.48
C ASN A 272 0.59 -26.47 -8.01
N ILE A 273 1.34 -27.36 -7.36
CA ILE A 273 1.91 -27.10 -6.04
C ILE A 273 3.31 -26.53 -6.21
N VAL A 274 3.51 -25.34 -5.65
CA VAL A 274 4.70 -24.53 -5.89
C VAL A 274 5.35 -24.12 -4.57
N SER A 275 6.60 -23.67 -4.66
CA SER A 275 7.26 -23.05 -3.52
C SER A 275 6.71 -21.65 -3.25
N LYS A 276 7.01 -21.12 -2.06
CA LYS A 276 6.60 -19.78 -1.66
C LYS A 276 7.08 -18.73 -2.66
N GLY A 277 6.19 -17.83 -3.07
CA GLY A 277 6.48 -16.73 -4.01
C GLY A 277 6.07 -16.99 -5.46
N PHE A 278 5.74 -18.23 -5.81
CA PHE A 278 5.20 -18.57 -7.13
C PHE A 278 3.67 -18.58 -7.12
N LYS A 279 3.09 -18.46 -8.31
CA LYS A 279 1.65 -18.58 -8.54
C LYS A 279 1.21 -20.03 -8.42
N GLY A 280 0.20 -20.31 -7.60
CA GLY A 280 -0.28 -21.66 -7.32
C GLY A 280 -0.53 -21.92 -5.84
N VAL A 281 -0.70 -23.20 -5.48
CA VAL A 281 -0.87 -23.63 -4.09
C VAL A 281 0.51 -23.82 -3.46
N TRP A 282 0.79 -23.16 -2.33
CA TRP A 282 2.10 -23.30 -1.68
C TRP A 282 2.24 -24.66 -0.99
N MET A 283 3.39 -25.30 -1.20
CA MET A 283 3.73 -26.56 -0.53
C MET A 283 3.85 -26.42 0.98
N GLU A 284 4.32 -25.28 1.47
CA GLU A 284 4.45 -25.01 2.90
C GLU A 284 3.19 -24.31 3.41
N PRO A 285 2.35 -24.98 4.21
CA PRO A 285 1.20 -24.34 4.82
C PRO A 285 1.62 -23.46 6.00
N LEU A 286 0.79 -22.48 6.32
CA LEU A 286 0.94 -21.64 7.50
C LEU A 286 0.48 -22.42 8.74
N GLY A 287 1.33 -22.48 9.77
CA GLY A 287 0.95 -23.04 11.07
C GLY A 287 0.00 -22.12 11.85
N PRO A 288 -0.44 -22.50 13.05
CA PRO A 288 -1.26 -21.63 13.90
C PRO A 288 -0.57 -20.29 14.21
N GLY A 289 -1.29 -19.18 14.04
CA GLY A 289 -0.74 -17.84 14.21
C GLY A 289 -1.46 -16.75 13.40
N LYS A 290 -0.97 -15.52 13.48
CA LYS A 290 -1.46 -14.38 12.68
C LYS A 290 -0.46 -14.03 11.59
N TYR A 291 -0.96 -13.86 10.37
CA TYR A 291 -0.13 -13.63 9.19
C TYR A 291 -0.58 -12.38 8.41
N PRO A 292 0.37 -11.54 7.97
CA PRO A 292 0.09 -10.37 7.14
C PRO A 292 -0.07 -10.80 5.67
N VAL A 293 -1.23 -11.36 5.34
CA VAL A 293 -1.53 -11.83 3.97
C VAL A 293 -2.41 -10.82 3.24
N ASN A 294 -2.01 -10.45 2.03
CA ASN A 294 -2.82 -9.63 1.14
C ASN A 294 -3.93 -10.48 0.49
N LYS A 295 -5.17 -10.31 0.98
CA LYS A 295 -6.37 -11.05 0.54
C LYS A 295 -6.74 -10.85 -0.93
N TYR A 296 -6.26 -9.78 -1.56
CA TYR A 296 -6.50 -9.53 -2.98
C TYR A 296 -5.53 -10.28 -3.89
N THR A 297 -4.34 -10.62 -3.39
CA THR A 297 -3.32 -11.36 -4.15
C THR A 297 -3.26 -12.85 -3.81
N MET A 298 -3.75 -13.21 -2.62
CA MET A 298 -3.66 -14.55 -2.06
C MET A 298 -4.92 -14.92 -1.31
N LYS A 299 -5.29 -16.19 -1.32
CA LYS A 299 -6.35 -16.77 -0.49
C LYS A 299 -5.74 -17.77 0.48
N VAL A 300 -6.20 -17.76 1.73
CA VAL A 300 -5.80 -18.76 2.73
C VAL A 300 -7.01 -19.64 3.03
N GLU A 301 -6.87 -20.93 2.74
CA GLU A 301 -7.86 -21.96 3.06
C GLU A 301 -7.47 -22.66 4.36
N LEU A 302 -8.40 -22.72 5.31
CA LEU A 302 -8.17 -23.35 6.59
C LEU A 302 -8.47 -24.85 6.51
N VAL A 303 -7.45 -25.67 6.76
CA VAL A 303 -7.57 -27.13 6.80
C VAL A 303 -7.43 -27.60 8.24
N PRO A 304 -8.45 -28.25 8.83
CA PRO A 304 -8.33 -28.85 10.15
C PRO A 304 -7.33 -29.99 10.14
N THR A 305 -6.36 -29.96 11.05
CA THR A 305 -5.41 -31.05 11.30
C THR A 305 -5.84 -31.93 12.47
N THR A 306 -6.95 -31.60 13.14
CA THR A 306 -7.58 -32.46 14.14
C THR A 306 -8.26 -33.66 13.49
N ASN A 307 -8.64 -34.64 14.30
CA ASN A 307 -9.49 -35.73 13.84
C ASN A 307 -10.88 -35.17 13.50
N LEU A 308 -11.30 -35.37 12.25
CA LEU A 308 -12.62 -34.99 11.75
C LEU A 308 -13.50 -36.24 11.75
N VAL A 309 -14.65 -36.16 12.41
CA VAL A 309 -15.68 -37.20 12.34
C VAL A 309 -16.71 -36.77 11.30
N LEU A 310 -16.97 -37.63 10.33
CA LEU A 310 -17.98 -37.46 9.29
C LEU A 310 -19.08 -38.48 9.50
N ASN A 311 -20.32 -38.02 9.65
CA ASN A 311 -21.49 -38.85 9.93
C ASN A 311 -22.45 -38.84 8.74
N TRP A 312 -22.68 -39.99 8.11
CA TRP A 312 -23.73 -40.23 7.12
C TRP A 312 -25.02 -40.61 7.85
N ALA A 313 -25.66 -39.63 8.49
CA ALA A 313 -26.91 -39.82 9.22
C ALA A 313 -27.77 -38.55 9.20
N ASN A 314 -29.09 -38.69 9.02
CA ASN A 314 -30.01 -37.55 8.90
C ASN A 314 -30.17 -36.68 10.18
N ALA A 315 -29.60 -37.10 11.32
CA ALA A 315 -29.96 -36.54 12.64
C ALA A 315 -28.79 -35.97 13.45
N ARG A 316 -27.54 -35.97 12.97
CA ARG A 316 -26.37 -35.47 13.72
C ARG A 316 -25.36 -34.79 12.80
N SER A 317 -25.15 -33.47 12.99
CA SER A 317 -24.02 -32.73 12.41
C SER A 317 -23.10 -32.28 13.54
N GLU A 318 -21.79 -32.48 13.36
CA GLU A 318 -20.76 -32.16 14.36
C GLU A 318 -20.07 -30.79 14.13
N ALA A 319 -19.12 -30.44 15.01
CA ALA A 319 -18.54 -29.11 15.19
C ALA A 319 -17.95 -28.44 13.94
N HIS A 320 -17.56 -29.21 12.91
CA HIS A 320 -16.92 -28.69 11.70
C HIS A 320 -17.91 -28.41 10.55
N ALA A 321 -19.20 -28.77 10.70
CA ALA A 321 -20.26 -28.59 9.69
C ALA A 321 -19.97 -29.17 8.29
N LEU A 322 -18.91 -29.96 8.14
CA LEU A 322 -18.53 -30.64 6.89
C LEU A 322 -19.48 -31.80 6.56
N ASP A 323 -20.18 -32.34 7.56
CA ASP A 323 -21.14 -33.43 7.44
C ASP A 323 -22.59 -32.96 7.25
N LYS A 324 -22.85 -31.65 7.18
CA LYS A 324 -24.20 -31.07 7.15
C LYS A 324 -25.07 -31.58 6.00
N ASN A 325 -24.46 -31.92 4.87
CA ASN A 325 -25.16 -32.42 3.68
C ASN A 325 -25.12 -33.95 3.57
N LEU A 326 -24.43 -34.65 4.49
CA LEU A 326 -24.37 -36.10 4.49
C LEU A 326 -25.67 -36.67 5.05
N SER A 327 -26.23 -37.63 4.34
CA SER A 327 -27.51 -38.27 4.70
C SER A 327 -27.34 -39.76 4.92
N THR A 328 -28.31 -40.34 5.64
CA THR A 328 -28.37 -41.79 5.86
C THR A 328 -28.38 -42.52 4.52
N ILE A 329 -27.55 -43.55 4.40
CA ILE A 329 -27.38 -44.28 3.15
C ILE A 329 -28.49 -45.33 3.05
N THR A 330 -29.46 -45.12 2.16
CA THR A 330 -30.45 -46.15 1.83
C THR A 330 -29.87 -47.10 0.80
N VAL A 331 -29.83 -48.39 1.14
CA VAL A 331 -29.33 -49.48 0.30
C VAL A 331 -30.42 -50.53 0.07
N ARG A 332 -30.24 -51.37 -0.95
CA ARG A 332 -31.11 -52.51 -1.24
C ARG A 332 -30.26 -53.78 -1.26
N SER A 333 -30.67 -54.79 -0.51
CA SER A 333 -30.02 -56.08 -0.48
C SER A 333 -30.30 -56.93 -1.72
N LYS A 334 -29.57 -58.04 -1.86
CA LYS A 334 -29.77 -59.04 -2.91
C LYS A 334 -31.18 -59.66 -2.89
N ASP A 335 -31.72 -59.90 -1.70
CA ASP A 335 -33.08 -60.41 -1.46
C ASP A 335 -34.17 -59.33 -1.61
N GLY A 336 -33.81 -58.12 -2.03
CA GLY A 336 -34.73 -57.08 -2.48
C GLY A 336 -35.26 -56.15 -1.39
N PHE A 337 -34.80 -56.31 -0.15
CA PHE A 337 -35.24 -55.49 0.97
C PHE A 337 -34.44 -54.19 1.06
N PRO A 338 -35.12 -53.02 1.15
CA PRO A 338 -34.46 -51.75 1.43
C PRO A 338 -34.17 -51.61 2.93
N PHE A 339 -32.99 -51.10 3.28
CA PHE A 339 -32.66 -50.74 4.65
C PHE A 339 -31.72 -49.53 4.70
N ASN A 340 -31.70 -48.87 5.85
CA ASN A 340 -30.93 -47.65 6.08
C ASN A 340 -29.64 -47.97 6.84
N LEU A 341 -28.54 -47.33 6.43
CA LEU A 341 -27.24 -47.46 7.05
C LEU A 341 -26.73 -46.10 7.52
N ASP A 342 -26.47 -46.02 8.82
CA ASP A 342 -25.75 -44.91 9.42
C ASP A 342 -24.27 -45.30 9.55
N VAL A 343 -23.41 -44.49 8.94
CA VAL A 343 -21.96 -44.72 8.89
C VAL A 343 -21.24 -43.51 9.44
N ALA A 344 -20.24 -43.75 10.29
CA ALA A 344 -19.33 -42.72 10.76
C ALA A 344 -17.91 -43.04 10.27
N GLN A 345 -17.20 -42.03 9.79
CA GLN A 345 -15.79 -42.14 9.41
C GLN A 345 -14.97 -41.07 10.12
N ILE A 346 -13.84 -41.47 10.68
CA ILE A 346 -12.84 -40.54 11.22
C ILE A 346 -11.73 -40.37 10.20
N ILE A 347 -11.47 -39.13 9.80
CA ILE A 347 -10.37 -38.76 8.92
C ILE A 347 -9.41 -37.82 9.63
N HIS A 348 -8.15 -37.86 9.24
CA HIS A 348 -7.12 -36.93 9.71
C HIS A 348 -6.31 -36.49 8.49
N VAL A 349 -6.12 -35.19 8.35
CA VAL A 349 -5.28 -34.61 7.31
C VAL A 349 -4.00 -34.09 7.97
N PRO A 350 -2.85 -34.75 7.72
CA PRO A 350 -1.56 -34.24 8.18
C PRO A 350 -1.26 -32.86 7.60
N ALA A 351 -0.60 -32.00 8.39
CA ALA A 351 -0.28 -30.62 7.98
C ALA A 351 0.47 -30.56 6.64
N ASN A 352 1.48 -31.42 6.47
CA ASN A 352 2.29 -31.51 5.25
C ASN A 352 1.52 -31.99 4.00
N GLU A 353 0.39 -32.66 4.18
CA GLU A 353 -0.45 -33.18 3.10
C GLU A 353 -1.63 -32.25 2.77
N ALA A 354 -1.96 -31.29 3.66
CA ALA A 354 -3.05 -30.35 3.48
C ALA A 354 -2.98 -29.56 2.14
N PRO A 355 -1.81 -29.07 1.68
CA PRO A 355 -1.71 -28.44 0.37
C PRO A 355 -2.14 -29.33 -0.80
N LYS A 356 -1.87 -30.63 -0.74
CA LYS A 356 -2.27 -31.56 -1.81
C LYS A 356 -3.79 -31.75 -1.85
N VAL A 357 -4.43 -31.78 -0.68
CA VAL A 357 -5.89 -31.82 -0.57
C VAL A 357 -6.52 -30.58 -1.22
N ILE A 358 -6.00 -29.39 -0.91
CA ILE A 358 -6.50 -28.14 -1.48
C ILE A 358 -6.17 -28.00 -2.97
N ALA A 359 -5.00 -28.43 -3.43
CA ALA A 359 -4.65 -28.44 -4.85
C ALA A 359 -5.60 -29.34 -5.68
N ARG A 360 -6.01 -30.49 -5.11
CA ARG A 360 -6.88 -31.45 -5.78
C ARG A 360 -8.36 -31.07 -5.75
N PHE A 361 -8.85 -30.54 -4.62
CA PHE A 361 -10.29 -30.36 -4.39
C PHE A 361 -10.72 -28.89 -4.19
N GLY A 362 -9.76 -27.98 -4.01
CA GLY A 362 -9.99 -26.56 -3.75
C GLY A 362 -10.44 -26.22 -2.33
N SER A 363 -11.19 -27.11 -1.65
CA SER A 363 -11.63 -26.94 -0.26
C SER A 363 -11.92 -28.28 0.43
N MET A 364 -11.99 -28.25 1.77
CA MET A 364 -12.40 -29.43 2.56
C MET A 364 -13.85 -29.86 2.28
N THR A 365 -14.74 -28.90 2.03
CA THR A 365 -16.14 -29.20 1.68
C THR A 365 -16.24 -29.98 0.37
N ASN A 366 -15.41 -29.63 -0.62
CA ASN A 366 -15.36 -30.34 -1.90
C ASN A 366 -14.78 -31.74 -1.74
N LEU A 367 -13.73 -31.93 -0.92
CA LEU A 367 -13.22 -33.27 -0.60
C LEU A 367 -14.34 -34.18 -0.07
N VAL A 368 -15.14 -33.67 0.87
CA VAL A 368 -16.22 -34.44 1.49
C VAL A 368 -17.34 -34.74 0.48
N SER A 369 -17.88 -33.71 -0.16
CA SER A 369 -19.06 -33.84 -1.04
C SER A 369 -18.76 -34.50 -2.40
N GLN A 370 -17.58 -34.29 -2.98
CA GLN A 370 -17.27 -34.77 -4.33
C GLN A 370 -16.53 -36.10 -4.34
N VAL A 371 -15.85 -36.47 -3.23
CA VAL A 371 -15.09 -37.72 -3.17
C VAL A 371 -15.58 -38.64 -2.08
N LEU A 372 -15.55 -38.21 -0.82
CA LEU A 372 -15.85 -39.12 0.30
C LEU A 372 -17.31 -39.60 0.26
N GLU A 373 -18.26 -38.69 0.07
CA GLU A 373 -19.68 -39.00 0.01
C GLU A 373 -20.03 -40.01 -1.09
N PRO A 374 -19.70 -39.78 -2.38
CA PRO A 374 -20.01 -40.75 -3.44
C PRO A 374 -19.21 -42.05 -3.29
N THR A 375 -17.95 -42.00 -2.85
CA THR A 375 -17.12 -43.21 -2.70
C THR A 375 -17.69 -44.14 -1.63
N ILE A 376 -18.03 -43.60 -0.46
CA ILE A 376 -18.59 -44.38 0.65
C ILE A 376 -20.00 -44.85 0.29
N GLY A 377 -20.83 -43.96 -0.25
CA GLY A 377 -22.18 -44.31 -0.69
C GLY A 377 -22.21 -45.44 -1.71
N ASN A 378 -21.35 -45.39 -2.73
CA ASN A 378 -21.26 -46.41 -3.77
C ASN A 378 -20.73 -47.74 -3.22
N TYR A 379 -19.71 -47.71 -2.35
CA TYR A 379 -19.20 -48.93 -1.73
C TYR A 379 -20.31 -49.67 -0.96
N PHE A 380 -21.06 -48.97 -0.11
CA PHE A 380 -22.12 -49.61 0.68
C PHE A 380 -23.32 -50.06 -0.18
N ARG A 381 -23.69 -49.29 -1.23
CA ARG A 381 -24.74 -49.69 -2.17
C ARG A 381 -24.37 -50.97 -2.92
N ASN A 382 -23.16 -51.04 -3.48
CA ASN A 382 -22.68 -52.22 -4.21
C ASN A 382 -22.53 -53.42 -3.26
N SER A 383 -21.91 -53.21 -2.10
CA SER A 383 -21.73 -54.25 -1.09
C SER A 383 -23.06 -54.82 -0.57
N ALA A 384 -24.13 -54.02 -0.51
CA ALA A 384 -25.44 -54.50 -0.10
C ALA A 384 -26.12 -55.32 -1.22
N GLN A 385 -25.97 -54.93 -2.49
CA GLN A 385 -26.53 -55.67 -3.62
C GLN A 385 -25.98 -57.09 -3.76
N ASP A 386 -24.75 -57.33 -3.30
CA ASP A 386 -24.09 -58.64 -3.39
C ASP A 386 -24.40 -59.59 -2.22
N SER A 387 -25.17 -59.16 -1.22
CA SER A 387 -25.50 -59.99 -0.05
C SER A 387 -26.92 -59.83 0.47
N ASP A 388 -27.44 -60.89 1.07
CA ASP A 388 -28.74 -60.89 1.76
C ASP A 388 -28.68 -60.01 3.03
N VAL A 389 -29.80 -59.40 3.45
CA VAL A 389 -29.83 -58.45 4.58
C VAL A 389 -29.21 -59.01 5.86
N ILE A 390 -29.58 -60.24 6.22
CA ILE A 390 -29.12 -60.85 7.48
C ILE A 390 -27.61 -61.07 7.43
N SER A 391 -27.10 -61.58 6.31
CA SER A 391 -25.67 -61.80 6.08
C SER A 391 -24.90 -60.48 6.12
N PHE A 392 -25.47 -59.42 5.56
CA PHE A 392 -24.88 -58.08 5.59
C PHE A 392 -24.76 -57.52 7.02
N LEU A 393 -25.77 -57.75 7.87
CA LEU A 393 -25.76 -57.30 9.27
C LEU A 393 -24.85 -58.14 10.18
N THR A 394 -24.76 -59.46 9.95
CA THR A 394 -23.91 -60.34 10.75
C THR A 394 -22.43 -60.18 10.43
N THR A 395 -22.06 -59.85 9.20
CA THR A 395 -20.67 -59.66 8.73
C THR A 395 -20.16 -58.21 8.86
N ARG A 396 -20.80 -57.39 9.71
CA ARG A 396 -20.51 -55.95 9.85
C ARG A 396 -19.02 -55.61 10.00
N LYS A 397 -18.29 -56.37 10.82
CA LYS A 397 -16.86 -56.14 11.09
C LYS A 397 -16.00 -56.30 9.83
N GLU A 398 -16.27 -57.35 9.05
CA GLU A 398 -15.55 -57.62 7.79
C GLU A 398 -15.86 -56.56 6.75
N ARG A 399 -17.14 -56.18 6.63
CA ARG A 399 -17.58 -55.12 5.70
C ARG A 399 -16.98 -53.76 6.05
N GLN A 400 -16.86 -53.42 7.33
CA GLN A 400 -16.18 -52.20 7.78
C GLN A 400 -14.69 -52.21 7.43
N GLN A 401 -14.01 -53.34 7.60
CA GLN A 401 -12.59 -53.47 7.26
C GLN A 401 -12.37 -53.37 5.74
N ALA A 402 -13.23 -54.01 4.95
CA ALA A 402 -13.18 -53.92 3.50
C ALA A 402 -13.50 -52.50 2.99
N ALA A 403 -14.45 -51.80 3.62
CA ALA A 403 -14.74 -50.39 3.32
C ALA A 403 -13.50 -49.51 3.58
N LYS A 404 -12.85 -49.71 4.73
CA LYS A 404 -11.63 -48.98 5.10
C LYS A 404 -10.51 -49.19 4.08
N ASN A 405 -10.30 -50.42 3.62
CA ASN A 405 -9.27 -50.73 2.63
C ASN A 405 -9.60 -50.10 1.27
N HIS A 406 -10.86 -50.20 0.83
CA HIS A 406 -11.31 -49.60 -0.43
C HIS A 406 -11.13 -48.08 -0.43
N ILE A 407 -11.52 -47.41 0.65
CA ILE A 407 -11.37 -45.95 0.78
C ILE A 407 -9.89 -45.54 0.79
N LYS A 408 -9.02 -46.36 1.39
CA LYS A 408 -7.56 -46.10 1.42
C LYS A 408 -6.91 -46.21 0.03
N GLU A 409 -7.48 -46.99 -0.89
CA GLU A 409 -6.97 -47.09 -2.26
C GLU A 409 -7.40 -45.92 -3.16
N VAL A 410 -8.53 -45.29 -2.84
CA VAL A 410 -9.12 -44.20 -3.65
C VAL A 410 -8.54 -42.81 -3.29
N LEU A 411 -8.17 -42.61 -2.02
CA LEU A 411 -7.62 -41.37 -1.47
C LEU A 411 -6.10 -41.37 -1.55
#